data_AF-A0A7Y0D751-F1
#
_entry.id   AF-A0A7Y0D751-F1
#
_cell.length_a   1.000
_cell.length_b   1.000
_cell.length_c   1.000
_cell.angle_alpha   90.00
_cell.angle_beta   90.00
_cell.angle_gamma   90.00
#
_symmetry.space_group_name_H-M   'P 1'
#
loop_
_entity.id
_entity.type
_entity.pdbx_description
1 polymer ?
#
loop_
_entity_poly.entity_id
_entity_poly.type
_entity_poly.pdbx_seq_one_letter_code
_entity_poly.pdbx_strand_id
1 'polypeptide(L)'
;MTGVSERLFSQGRQGVAGEYYRAKDLARVVGRRRVASVGDWESGLRETALLEREPSNKHDRNAVRVRMAVDHQWLTVGYLPREVAVKWQPTLRGLESRGVLATCLAFIYKDGRGNGHQVVLCLSDPEAAVPGNGVPDGAIVLDAERECAVTGEQQYQDALSERGGWIGPVWVTLHPGTVPSGKQSGAPTVEARIDGKTVGTLTAAQGARYGTLLNKGAVVACEAEIFEGARCREVRLFLPKVD
;
A
#
# COMPACT_ATOMS: atom_id res chain seq x y z
N MET A 1 -20.56 11.74 -6.16
CA MET A 1 -20.27 11.42 -4.74
C MET A 1 -18.94 10.70 -4.71
N THR A 2 -17.88 11.37 -4.27
CA THR A 2 -16.59 10.73 -3.96
C THR A 2 -16.80 9.93 -2.69
N GLY A 3 -17.01 8.61 -2.82
CA GLY A 3 -17.07 7.71 -1.67
C GLY A 3 -15.73 7.72 -0.92
N VAL A 4 -15.76 7.44 0.38
CA VAL A 4 -14.54 7.21 1.16
C VAL A 4 -13.84 5.98 0.60
N SER A 5 -12.56 6.08 0.27
CA SER A 5 -11.75 4.96 -0.21
C SER A 5 -10.69 4.59 0.82
N GLU A 6 -10.48 3.29 1.01
CA GLU A 6 -9.33 2.75 1.74
C GLU A 6 -8.25 2.36 0.75
N ARG A 7 -7.01 2.77 1.02
CA ARG A 7 -5.84 2.30 0.26
C ARG A 7 -5.29 1.07 0.96
N LEU A 8 -5.44 -0.08 0.30
CA LEU A 8 -4.91 -1.35 0.74
C LEU A 8 -3.38 -1.39 0.65
N PHE A 9 -2.75 -2.08 1.59
CA PHE A 9 -1.29 -2.21 1.69
C PHE A 9 -0.71 -3.08 0.58
N SER A 10 0.55 -2.82 0.22
CA SER A 10 1.11 -3.14 -1.08
C SER A 10 2.26 -4.16 -1.06
N GLN A 11 2.38 -4.96 0.02
CA GLN A 11 3.53 -5.85 0.24
C GLN A 11 3.59 -7.10 -0.66
N GLY A 12 2.55 -7.41 -1.42
CA GLY A 12 2.50 -8.56 -2.33
C GLY A 12 2.20 -8.16 -3.77
N ARG A 13 2.32 -9.13 -4.70
CA ARG A 13 2.00 -8.96 -6.12
C ARG A 13 0.93 -9.97 -6.53
N GLN A 14 -0.17 -9.46 -7.08
CA GLN A 14 -1.29 -10.27 -7.53
C GLN A 14 -1.57 -9.99 -9.01
N GLY A 15 -1.41 -11.03 -9.84
CA GLY A 15 -1.85 -10.97 -11.23
C GLY A 15 -3.36 -10.84 -11.32
N VAL A 16 -3.83 -10.16 -12.35
CA VAL A 16 -5.26 -10.11 -12.70
C VAL A 16 -5.58 -11.28 -13.63
N ALA A 17 -6.85 -11.66 -13.70
CA ALA A 17 -7.38 -12.63 -14.64
C ALA A 17 -8.38 -11.99 -15.60
N GLY A 18 -8.44 -12.51 -16.81
CA GLY A 18 -9.41 -12.10 -17.82
C GLY A 18 -9.03 -10.83 -18.60
N GLU A 19 -7.79 -10.35 -18.49
CA GLU A 19 -7.27 -9.18 -19.21
C GLU A 19 -7.44 -9.32 -20.72
N TYR A 20 -7.31 -10.55 -21.25
CA TYR A 20 -7.54 -10.85 -22.67
C TYR A 20 -8.92 -10.38 -23.15
N TYR A 21 -9.97 -10.62 -22.36
CA TYR A 21 -11.34 -10.20 -22.67
C TYR A 21 -11.57 -8.70 -22.44
N ARG A 22 -10.62 -8.02 -21.79
CA ARG A 22 -10.66 -6.59 -21.45
C ARG A 22 -9.61 -5.77 -22.19
N ALA A 23 -8.99 -6.32 -23.25
CA ALA A 23 -7.91 -5.66 -23.97
C ALA A 23 -8.28 -4.26 -24.50
N LYS A 24 -9.54 -4.04 -24.94
CA LYS A 24 -10.01 -2.72 -25.37
C LYS A 24 -10.08 -1.71 -24.23
N ASP A 25 -10.59 -2.13 -23.07
CA ASP A 25 -10.68 -1.28 -21.88
C ASP A 25 -9.28 -0.97 -21.33
N LEU A 26 -8.39 -1.97 -21.29
CA LEU A 26 -7.00 -1.80 -20.93
C LEU A 26 -6.24 -0.86 -21.88
N ALA A 27 -6.46 -0.97 -23.19
CA ALA A 27 -5.87 -0.04 -24.16
C ALA A 27 -6.36 1.39 -23.95
N ARG A 28 -7.62 1.59 -23.53
CA ARG A 28 -8.14 2.91 -23.15
C ARG A 28 -7.50 3.43 -21.88
N VAL A 29 -7.32 2.57 -20.86
CA VAL A 29 -6.58 2.93 -19.65
C VAL A 29 -5.18 3.38 -20.05
N VAL A 30 -4.39 2.54 -20.72
CA VAL A 30 -3.02 2.87 -21.13
C VAL A 30 -2.95 4.13 -21.99
N GLY A 31 -3.87 4.28 -22.95
CA GLY A 31 -3.90 5.41 -23.87
C GLY A 31 -2.63 5.46 -24.72
N ARG A 32 -2.00 6.64 -24.80
CA ARG A 32 -0.74 6.85 -25.55
C ARG A 32 0.51 6.73 -24.67
N ARG A 33 0.37 6.32 -23.42
CA ARG A 33 1.47 6.29 -22.45
C ARG A 33 2.41 5.13 -22.75
N ARG A 34 3.71 5.33 -22.51
CA ARG A 34 4.70 4.26 -22.65
C ARG A 34 4.51 3.26 -21.51
N VAL A 35 4.52 1.98 -21.87
CA VAL A 35 4.39 0.88 -20.93
C VAL A 35 5.57 -0.06 -21.13
N ALA A 36 6.26 -0.41 -20.04
CA ALA A 36 7.34 -1.37 -20.06
C ALA A 36 6.84 -2.80 -20.29
N SER A 37 7.72 -3.68 -20.73
CA SER A 37 7.39 -5.10 -20.90
C SER A 37 7.35 -5.82 -19.56
N VAL A 38 6.58 -6.90 -19.48
CA VAL A 38 6.62 -7.83 -18.34
C VAL A 38 8.06 -8.27 -18.07
N GLY A 39 8.47 -8.18 -16.81
CA GLY A 39 9.85 -8.45 -16.36
C GLY A 39 10.62 -7.19 -15.93
N ASP A 40 10.26 -6.03 -16.46
CA ASP A 40 10.77 -4.72 -16.00
C ASP A 40 9.82 -4.14 -14.94
N TRP A 41 9.81 -4.76 -13.76
CA TRP A 41 8.81 -4.54 -12.71
C TRP A 41 8.86 -3.16 -12.05
N GLU A 42 9.94 -2.41 -12.25
CA GLU A 42 10.11 -1.07 -11.69
C GLU A 42 9.59 0.01 -12.67
N SER A 43 9.37 -0.35 -13.94
CA SER A 43 8.99 0.58 -15.02
C SER A 43 7.56 0.39 -15.53
N GLY A 44 6.74 -0.39 -14.82
CA GLY A 44 5.32 -0.57 -15.14
C GLY A 44 4.56 0.76 -15.13
N LEU A 45 3.51 0.88 -15.94
CA LEU A 45 2.63 2.05 -15.87
C LEU A 45 1.83 2.00 -14.56
N ARG A 46 2.14 2.92 -13.66
CA ARG A 46 1.51 3.04 -12.34
C ARG A 46 0.07 3.53 -12.44
N GLU A 47 -0.85 2.84 -11.78
CA GLU A 47 -2.28 3.15 -11.71
C GLU A 47 -2.89 2.87 -10.34
N THR A 48 -4.08 3.42 -10.09
CA THR A 48 -4.92 3.02 -8.95
C THR A 48 -6.02 2.08 -9.42
N ALA A 49 -6.08 0.90 -8.81
CA ALA A 49 -7.15 -0.06 -9.04
C ALA A 49 -8.20 0.01 -7.93
N LEU A 50 -9.47 -0.16 -8.32
CA LEU A 50 -10.61 -0.34 -7.44
C LEU A 50 -10.99 -1.83 -7.45
N LEU A 51 -11.22 -2.41 -6.27
CA LEU A 51 -11.69 -3.79 -6.07
C LEU A 51 -13.15 -3.77 -5.64
N GLU A 52 -14.03 -4.35 -6.45
CA GLU A 52 -15.48 -4.43 -6.17
C GLU A 52 -15.94 -5.89 -6.15
N ARG A 53 -16.66 -6.32 -5.10
CA ARG A 53 -17.28 -7.65 -5.12
C ARG A 53 -18.43 -7.66 -6.12
N GLU A 54 -18.61 -8.79 -6.79
CA GLU A 54 -19.72 -9.02 -7.71
C GLU A 54 -20.51 -10.27 -7.29
N PRO A 55 -21.21 -10.24 -6.14
CA PRO A 55 -21.87 -11.43 -5.58
C PRO A 55 -22.99 -12.00 -6.47
N SER A 56 -23.54 -11.18 -7.37
CA SER A 56 -24.54 -11.57 -8.37
C SER A 56 -23.93 -12.04 -9.70
N ASN A 57 -22.61 -12.20 -9.79
CA ASN A 57 -21.96 -12.67 -11.01
C ASN A 57 -22.39 -14.11 -11.33
N LYS A 58 -22.85 -14.34 -12.57
CA LYS A 58 -23.41 -15.62 -13.02
C LYS A 58 -22.40 -16.78 -13.09
N HIS A 59 -21.10 -16.49 -13.14
CA HIS A 59 -20.04 -17.48 -13.28
C HIS A 59 -19.35 -17.81 -11.95
N ASP A 60 -19.21 -16.81 -11.08
CA ASP A 60 -18.58 -16.95 -9.78
C ASP A 60 -19.14 -15.93 -8.79
N ARG A 61 -19.91 -16.39 -7.79
CA ARG A 61 -20.44 -15.55 -6.71
C ARG A 61 -19.38 -14.89 -5.84
N ASN A 62 -18.13 -15.32 -5.95
CA ASN A 62 -16.99 -14.70 -5.25
C ASN A 62 -16.18 -13.79 -6.17
N ALA A 63 -16.64 -13.51 -7.40
CA ALA A 63 -15.92 -12.65 -8.33
C ALA A 63 -15.61 -11.29 -7.69
N VAL A 64 -14.36 -10.86 -7.81
CA VAL A 64 -13.90 -9.52 -7.44
C VAL A 64 -13.43 -8.84 -8.72
N ARG A 65 -14.16 -7.82 -9.12
CA ARG A 65 -13.89 -7.03 -10.31
C ARG A 65 -12.78 -6.04 -10.02
N VAL A 66 -11.84 -5.94 -10.95
CA VAL A 66 -10.75 -4.95 -10.91
C VAL A 66 -11.10 -3.85 -11.90
N ARG A 67 -11.14 -2.60 -11.41
CA ARG A 67 -11.45 -1.43 -12.22
C ARG A 67 -10.37 -0.37 -12.14
N MET A 68 -10.21 0.38 -13.21
CA MET A 68 -9.29 1.51 -13.27
C MET A 68 -10.02 2.72 -13.85
N ALA A 69 -9.64 3.90 -13.40
CA ALA A 69 -10.25 5.14 -13.84
C ALA A 69 -9.66 5.57 -15.20
N VAL A 70 -10.53 5.99 -16.10
CA VAL A 70 -10.20 6.70 -17.34
C VAL A 70 -11.14 7.88 -17.43
N ASP A 71 -10.58 9.08 -17.45
CA ASP A 71 -11.34 10.33 -17.36
C ASP A 71 -12.29 10.31 -16.14
N HIS A 72 -13.61 10.30 -16.37
CA HIS A 72 -14.64 10.24 -15.34
C HIS A 72 -15.33 8.88 -15.26
N GLN A 73 -14.74 7.82 -15.84
CA GLN A 73 -15.33 6.48 -15.93
C GLN A 73 -14.43 5.42 -15.30
N TRP A 74 -15.04 4.45 -14.62
CA TRP A 74 -14.36 3.26 -14.12
C TRP A 74 -14.52 2.10 -15.12
N LEU A 75 -13.45 1.72 -15.80
CA LEU A 75 -13.45 0.61 -16.75
C LEU A 75 -13.06 -0.70 -16.07
N THR A 76 -13.64 -1.82 -16.51
CA THR A 76 -13.26 -3.14 -15.99
C THR A 76 -12.02 -3.62 -16.72
N VAL A 77 -10.93 -3.82 -15.98
CA VAL A 77 -9.65 -4.28 -16.55
C VAL A 77 -9.41 -5.78 -16.33
N GLY A 78 -10.21 -6.41 -15.45
CA GLY A 78 -10.19 -7.84 -15.23
C GLY A 78 -10.84 -8.20 -13.90
N TYR A 79 -10.43 -9.33 -13.34
CA TYR A 79 -10.91 -9.88 -12.08
C TYR A 79 -9.74 -10.43 -11.24
N LEU A 80 -9.88 -10.48 -9.93
CA LEU A 80 -8.99 -11.33 -9.13
C LEU A 80 -9.16 -12.80 -9.57
N PRO A 81 -8.08 -13.61 -9.60
CA PRO A 81 -8.19 -15.04 -9.82
C PRO A 81 -9.16 -15.67 -8.82
N ARG A 82 -9.90 -16.70 -9.24
CA ARG A 82 -11.05 -17.26 -8.50
C ARG A 82 -10.67 -17.67 -7.07
N GLU A 83 -9.57 -18.36 -6.91
CA GLU A 83 -9.03 -18.84 -5.63
C GLU A 83 -8.60 -17.71 -4.71
N VAL A 84 -8.12 -16.59 -5.28
CA VAL A 84 -7.75 -15.38 -4.54
C VAL A 84 -9.01 -14.62 -4.15
N ALA A 85 -9.96 -14.47 -5.07
CA ALA A 85 -11.20 -13.73 -4.88
C ALA A 85 -12.02 -14.26 -3.69
N VAL A 86 -11.99 -15.57 -3.43
CA VAL A 86 -12.59 -16.21 -2.24
C VAL A 86 -12.01 -15.66 -0.94
N LYS A 87 -10.67 -15.57 -0.85
CA LYS A 87 -9.97 -15.08 0.35
C LYS A 87 -10.26 -13.62 0.65
N TRP A 88 -10.50 -12.81 -0.39
CA TRP A 88 -10.81 -11.39 -0.27
C TRP A 88 -12.26 -11.08 0.12
N GLN A 89 -13.17 -12.06 0.06
CA GLN A 89 -14.60 -11.82 0.33
C GLN A 89 -14.89 -11.24 1.72
N PRO A 90 -14.30 -11.74 2.83
CA PRO A 90 -14.59 -11.19 4.15
C PRO A 90 -14.14 -9.72 4.27
N THR A 91 -12.91 -9.43 3.86
CA THR A 91 -12.30 -8.10 3.91
C THR A 91 -13.08 -7.09 3.10
N LEU A 92 -13.37 -7.39 1.82
CA LEU A 92 -14.10 -6.47 0.94
C LEU A 92 -15.54 -6.25 1.41
N ARG A 93 -16.20 -7.28 1.93
CA ARG A 93 -17.56 -7.14 2.48
C ARG A 93 -17.58 -6.22 3.71
N GLY A 94 -16.56 -6.30 4.57
CA GLY A 94 -16.42 -5.42 5.73
C GLY A 94 -16.10 -3.96 5.38
N LEU A 95 -15.45 -3.72 4.25
CA LEU A 95 -15.28 -2.36 3.70
C LEU A 95 -16.58 -1.85 3.08
N GLU A 96 -17.23 -2.66 2.25
CA GLU A 96 -18.52 -2.35 1.62
C GLU A 96 -19.61 -2.02 2.65
N SER A 97 -19.71 -2.79 3.75
CA SER A 97 -20.71 -2.55 4.80
C SER A 97 -20.50 -1.23 5.55
N ARG A 98 -19.29 -0.67 5.51
CA ARG A 98 -18.94 0.66 6.04
C ARG A 98 -19.06 1.77 4.99
N GLY A 99 -19.47 1.45 3.76
CA GLY A 99 -19.52 2.39 2.64
C GLY A 99 -18.14 2.81 2.13
N VAL A 100 -17.11 1.98 2.37
CA VAL A 100 -15.72 2.25 2.02
C VAL A 100 -15.34 1.45 0.77
N LEU A 101 -14.75 2.12 -0.21
CA LEU A 101 -14.24 1.51 -1.43
C LEU A 101 -12.81 1.00 -1.25
N ALA A 102 -12.54 -0.24 -1.65
CA ALA A 102 -11.20 -0.82 -1.58
C ALA A 102 -10.37 -0.43 -2.80
N THR A 103 -9.26 0.29 -2.59
CA THR A 103 -8.32 0.67 -3.66
C THR A 103 -6.93 0.12 -3.41
N CYS A 104 -6.17 -0.12 -4.46
CA CYS A 104 -4.76 -0.51 -4.33
C CYS A 104 -3.91 0.07 -5.46
N LEU A 105 -2.60 0.03 -5.23
CA LEU A 105 -1.62 0.33 -6.27
C LEU A 105 -1.63 -0.79 -7.31
N ALA A 106 -1.54 -0.43 -8.58
CA ALA A 106 -1.44 -1.37 -9.69
C ALA A 106 -0.39 -0.92 -10.70
N PHE A 107 0.17 -1.88 -11.41
CA PHE A 107 1.08 -1.66 -12.52
C PHE A 107 0.58 -2.39 -13.76
N ILE A 108 0.61 -1.68 -14.89
CA ILE A 108 0.27 -2.23 -16.20
C ILE A 108 1.58 -2.45 -16.96
N TYR A 109 1.68 -3.61 -17.62
CA TYR A 109 2.80 -4.00 -18.46
C TYR A 109 2.31 -4.37 -19.85
N LYS A 110 3.19 -4.27 -20.86
CA LYS A 110 2.95 -4.90 -22.16
C LYS A 110 3.10 -6.41 -22.01
N ASP A 111 2.11 -7.14 -22.49
CA ASP A 111 2.19 -8.59 -22.59
C ASP A 111 3.35 -8.97 -23.53
N GLY A 112 4.24 -9.83 -23.07
CA GLY A 112 5.37 -10.32 -23.87
C GLY A 112 4.96 -11.28 -24.99
N ARG A 113 3.71 -11.76 -25.02
CA ARG A 113 3.21 -12.76 -25.99
C ARG A 113 2.27 -12.19 -27.05
N GLY A 114 2.03 -10.88 -27.08
CA GLY A 114 1.17 -10.24 -28.08
C GLY A 114 0.99 -8.73 -27.88
N ASN A 115 -0.05 -8.14 -28.47
CA ASN A 115 -0.39 -6.71 -28.31
C ASN A 115 -1.26 -6.43 -27.07
N GLY A 116 -1.23 -7.34 -26.09
CA GLY A 116 -2.03 -7.26 -24.87
C GLY A 116 -1.35 -6.46 -23.77
N HIS A 117 -2.06 -6.31 -22.65
CA HIS A 117 -1.51 -5.75 -21.42
C HIS A 117 -1.75 -6.71 -20.26
N GLN A 118 -0.81 -6.77 -19.33
CA GLN A 118 -0.93 -7.50 -18.07
C GLN A 118 -1.06 -6.52 -16.92
N VAL A 119 -1.96 -6.79 -15.98
CA VAL A 119 -2.11 -5.99 -14.76
C VAL A 119 -1.57 -6.77 -13.57
N VAL A 120 -0.76 -6.10 -12.76
CA VAL A 120 -0.27 -6.60 -11.47
C VAL A 120 -0.73 -5.63 -10.39
N LEU A 121 -1.51 -6.13 -9.45
CA LEU A 121 -1.93 -5.39 -8.26
C LEU A 121 -0.86 -5.54 -7.18
N CYS A 122 -0.56 -4.46 -6.47
CA CYS A 122 0.24 -4.52 -5.26
C CYS A 122 -0.71 -4.66 -4.06
N LEU A 123 -0.75 -5.86 -3.50
CA LEU A 123 -1.70 -6.27 -2.47
C LEU A 123 -1.01 -7.16 -1.46
N SER A 124 -1.04 -6.77 -0.18
CA SER A 124 -0.81 -7.68 0.94
C SER A 124 -1.90 -8.75 1.01
N ASP A 125 -1.69 -9.79 1.82
CA ASP A 125 -2.75 -10.75 2.12
C ASP A 125 -3.98 -10.06 2.74
N PRO A 126 -5.21 -10.58 2.54
CA PRO A 126 -6.44 -9.92 2.99
C PRO A 126 -6.49 -9.55 4.47
N GLU A 127 -5.78 -10.30 5.32
CA GLU A 127 -5.69 -10.09 6.77
C GLU A 127 -4.73 -8.95 7.15
N ALA A 128 -3.77 -8.63 6.27
CA ALA A 128 -2.75 -7.59 6.47
C ALA A 128 -2.92 -6.40 5.49
N ALA A 129 -4.03 -6.35 4.74
CA ALA A 129 -4.23 -5.35 3.69
C ALA A 129 -4.92 -4.07 4.17
N VAL A 130 -5.73 -4.13 5.23
CA VAL A 130 -6.53 -3.00 5.69
C VAL A 130 -5.86 -2.33 6.89
N PRO A 131 -5.42 -1.07 6.77
CA PRO A 131 -4.74 -0.38 7.86
C PRO A 131 -5.67 -0.11 9.06
N GLY A 132 -5.07 -0.07 10.25
CA GLY A 132 -5.75 0.28 11.51
C GLY A 132 -6.06 1.78 11.67
N ASN A 133 -5.56 2.62 10.78
CA ASN A 133 -5.83 4.06 10.72
C ASN A 133 -5.95 4.54 9.26
N GLY A 134 -6.48 5.74 9.06
CA GLY A 134 -6.62 6.34 7.73
C GLY A 134 -5.28 6.87 7.19
N VAL A 135 -5.16 6.95 5.87
CA VAL A 135 -4.06 7.67 5.22
C VAL A 135 -4.05 9.11 5.76
N PRO A 136 -2.91 9.65 6.23
CA PRO A 136 -2.86 11.02 6.73
C PRO A 136 -3.24 12.03 5.63
N ASP A 137 -4.01 13.05 5.99
CA ASP A 137 -4.50 14.05 5.04
C ASP A 137 -3.35 14.77 4.33
N GLY A 138 -3.43 14.85 3.00
CA GLY A 138 -2.41 15.50 2.16
C GLY A 138 -1.06 14.77 2.10
N ALA A 139 -0.97 13.53 2.61
CA ALA A 139 0.27 12.79 2.62
C ALA A 139 0.76 12.42 1.22
N ILE A 140 2.05 12.65 0.98
CA ILE A 140 2.79 11.95 -0.06
C ILE A 140 3.13 10.57 0.48
N VAL A 141 2.44 9.56 -0.04
CA VAL A 141 2.67 8.17 0.36
C VAL A 141 3.84 7.58 -0.43
N LEU A 142 4.86 7.13 0.30
CA LEU A 142 6.04 6.48 -0.26
C LEU A 142 5.74 5.06 -0.77
N ASP A 143 6.59 4.59 -1.68
CA ASP A 143 6.54 3.20 -2.14
C ASP A 143 7.11 2.26 -1.07
N ALA A 144 6.48 1.11 -0.94
CA ALA A 144 6.67 0.20 0.18
C ALA A 144 7.54 -1.00 -0.23
N GLU A 145 8.82 -0.75 -0.50
CA GLU A 145 9.71 -1.71 -1.19
C GLU A 145 10.70 -2.42 -0.28
N ARG A 146 11.06 -1.82 0.86
CA ARG A 146 12.07 -2.31 1.78
C ARG A 146 11.65 -2.15 3.23
N GLU A 147 11.73 -3.24 3.97
CA GLU A 147 11.56 -3.24 5.42
C GLU A 147 12.72 -2.49 6.11
N CYS A 148 12.36 -1.58 7.01
CA CYS A 148 13.27 -0.83 7.87
C CYS A 148 12.79 -0.93 9.32
N ALA A 149 13.65 -1.45 10.19
CA ALA A 149 13.39 -1.47 11.62
C ALA A 149 13.36 -0.04 12.18
N VAL A 150 12.41 0.21 13.06
CA VAL A 150 12.41 1.36 13.96
C VAL A 150 13.29 1.03 15.17
N THR A 151 13.71 2.05 15.91
CA THR A 151 14.51 1.90 17.13
C THR A 151 13.93 2.78 18.23
N GLY A 152 14.08 2.32 19.47
CA GLY A 152 13.64 3.05 20.66
C GLY A 152 12.18 2.82 21.04
N GLU A 153 11.49 1.88 20.40
CA GLU A 153 10.07 1.57 20.60
C GLU A 153 9.71 1.23 22.05
N GLN A 154 10.67 0.71 22.83
CA GLN A 154 10.48 0.42 24.26
C GLN A 154 10.09 1.66 25.07
N GLN A 155 10.45 2.86 24.60
CA GLN A 155 10.12 4.13 25.24
C GLN A 155 8.73 4.66 24.85
N TYR A 156 8.11 4.06 23.83
CA TYR A 156 6.86 4.52 23.22
C TYR A 156 5.75 3.47 23.28
N GLN A 157 5.82 2.56 24.26
CA GLN A 157 4.83 1.48 24.41
C GLN A 157 3.41 2.00 24.67
N ASP A 158 3.26 3.14 25.34
CA ASP A 158 1.95 3.78 25.52
C ASP A 158 1.34 4.14 24.16
N ALA A 159 2.09 4.84 23.31
CA ALA A 159 1.65 5.22 21.97
C ALA A 159 1.36 3.98 21.08
N LEU A 160 2.18 2.93 21.19
CA LEU A 160 1.98 1.67 20.45
C LEU A 160 0.84 0.82 20.99
N SER A 161 0.40 1.05 22.23
CA SER A 161 -0.72 0.35 22.86
C SER A 161 -2.04 1.08 22.69
N GLU A 162 -2.02 2.28 22.12
CA GLU A 162 -3.24 2.96 21.72
C GLU A 162 -4.00 2.14 20.68
N ARG A 163 -5.23 2.58 20.36
CA ARG A 163 -6.14 1.85 19.46
C ARG A 163 -6.55 0.48 20.00
N GLY A 164 -6.56 0.31 21.32
CA GLY A 164 -6.93 -0.96 21.97
C GLY A 164 -5.89 -2.06 21.77
N GLY A 165 -4.61 -1.71 21.57
CA GLY A 165 -3.55 -2.66 21.32
C GLY A 165 -3.61 -3.29 19.93
N TRP A 166 -4.03 -2.51 18.92
CA TRP A 166 -4.05 -2.97 17.53
C TRP A 166 -2.67 -3.49 17.09
N ILE A 167 -2.67 -4.68 16.49
CA ILE A 167 -1.50 -5.31 15.87
C ILE A 167 -1.84 -5.53 14.39
N GLY A 168 -0.92 -5.13 13.51
CA GLY A 168 -1.08 -5.24 12.07
C GLY A 168 -0.76 -3.95 11.32
N PRO A 169 -1.26 -3.80 10.08
CA PRO A 169 -0.89 -2.70 9.19
C PRO A 169 -1.37 -1.34 9.71
N VAL A 170 -0.54 -0.31 9.55
CA VAL A 170 -0.83 1.07 9.93
C VAL A 170 -0.07 2.07 9.05
N TRP A 171 -0.66 3.24 8.83
CA TRP A 171 0.04 4.38 8.24
C TRP A 171 0.89 5.08 9.29
N VAL A 172 2.15 5.35 8.92
CA VAL A 172 3.11 6.13 9.70
C VAL A 172 3.44 7.41 8.94
N THR A 173 3.52 8.53 9.65
CA THR A 173 4.12 9.77 9.13
C THR A 173 5.59 9.86 9.53
N LEU A 174 6.41 10.39 8.64
CA LEU A 174 7.85 10.53 8.81
C LEU A 174 8.21 11.99 9.04
N HIS A 175 9.06 12.25 10.04
CA HIS A 175 9.43 13.60 10.47
C HIS A 175 10.95 13.72 10.65
N PRO A 176 11.53 14.93 10.49
CA PRO A 176 12.90 15.17 10.93
C PRO A 176 13.00 14.95 12.44
N GLY A 177 14.04 14.26 12.89
CA GLY A 177 14.28 14.02 14.30
C GLY A 177 15.76 13.90 14.62
N THR A 178 16.04 13.54 15.87
CA THR A 178 17.40 13.23 16.35
C THR A 178 17.41 11.91 17.07
N VAL A 179 18.49 11.14 16.94
CA VAL A 179 18.65 9.88 17.67
C VAL A 179 18.60 10.16 19.18
N PRO A 180 17.71 9.50 19.94
CA PRO A 180 17.44 9.88 21.33
C PRO A 180 18.54 9.45 22.31
N SER A 181 19.27 8.36 22.03
CA SER A 181 20.25 7.80 22.96
C SER A 181 21.35 6.97 22.28
N GLY A 182 22.36 6.58 23.06
CA GLY A 182 23.49 5.77 22.59
C GLY A 182 24.60 6.59 21.93
N LYS A 183 25.52 5.89 21.25
CA LYS A 183 26.76 6.47 20.68
C LYS A 183 26.50 7.60 19.66
N GLN A 184 25.36 7.57 18.97
CA GLN A 184 24.98 8.54 17.94
C GLN A 184 23.91 9.53 18.44
N SER A 185 23.74 9.67 19.77
CA SER A 185 22.75 10.60 20.34
C SER A 185 22.91 12.02 19.79
N GLY A 186 21.80 12.67 19.45
CA GLY A 186 21.75 14.00 18.84
C GLY A 186 22.02 14.03 17.33
N ALA A 187 22.46 12.92 16.72
CA ALA A 187 22.61 12.86 15.26
C ALA A 187 21.25 12.96 14.55
N PRO A 188 21.16 13.63 13.39
CA PRO A 188 19.93 13.69 12.60
C PRO A 188 19.42 12.30 12.23
N THR A 189 18.10 12.11 12.32
CA THR A 189 17.42 10.89 11.90
C THR A 189 16.01 11.17 11.39
N VAL A 190 15.28 10.12 11.02
CA VAL A 190 13.86 10.15 10.72
C VAL A 190 13.09 9.61 11.92
N GLU A 191 12.16 10.41 12.42
CA GLU A 191 11.21 10.04 13.46
C GLU A 191 9.94 9.46 12.83
N ALA A 192 9.46 8.34 13.36
CA ALA A 192 8.23 7.70 12.95
C ALA A 192 7.10 8.10 13.90
N ARG A 193 5.97 8.55 13.35
CA ARG A 193 4.77 8.89 14.13
C ARG A 193 3.53 8.16 13.64
N ILE A 194 2.82 7.55 14.57
CA ILE A 194 1.48 6.98 14.38
C ILE A 194 0.50 7.95 15.02
N ASP A 195 -0.45 8.47 14.23
CA ASP A 195 -1.48 9.42 14.69
C ASP A 195 -0.92 10.65 15.42
N GLY A 196 0.22 11.14 14.93
CA GLY A 196 0.91 12.30 15.48
C GLY A 196 1.76 12.01 16.72
N LYS A 197 1.79 10.77 17.22
CA LYS A 197 2.62 10.37 18.37
C LYS A 197 3.86 9.64 17.92
N THR A 198 5.01 10.02 18.47
CA THR A 198 6.28 9.34 18.21
C THR A 198 6.21 7.89 18.68
N VAL A 199 6.62 6.98 17.81
CA VAL A 199 6.72 5.54 18.10
C VAL A 199 8.15 5.02 18.00
N GLY A 200 9.08 5.88 17.62
CA GLY A 200 10.51 5.60 17.57
C GLY A 200 11.18 6.36 16.44
N THR A 201 12.44 6.02 16.18
CA THR A 201 13.26 6.64 15.14
C THR A 201 13.99 5.59 14.32
N LEU A 202 14.37 5.93 13.09
CA LEU A 202 15.39 5.17 12.37
C LEU A 202 16.77 5.34 13.03
N THR A 203 17.73 4.46 12.72
CA THR A 203 19.14 4.67 13.10
C THR A 203 19.72 5.90 12.40
N ALA A 204 20.80 6.51 12.92
CA ALA A 204 21.47 7.65 12.25
C ALA A 204 21.87 7.34 10.79
N ALA A 205 22.33 6.11 10.51
CA ALA A 205 22.70 5.69 9.16
C ALA A 205 21.50 5.61 8.22
N GLN A 206 20.38 5.04 8.68
CA GLN A 206 19.12 5.05 7.94
C GLN A 206 18.56 6.47 7.80
N GLY A 207 18.70 7.30 8.82
CA GLY A 207 18.32 8.70 8.83
C GLY A 207 19.03 9.51 7.73
N ALA A 208 20.34 9.35 7.60
CA ALA A 208 21.11 9.94 6.51
C ALA A 208 20.66 9.44 5.13
N ARG A 209 20.30 8.16 5.03
CA ARG A 209 19.84 7.52 3.79
C ARG A 209 18.45 7.98 3.35
N TYR A 210 17.50 8.07 4.29
CA TYR A 210 16.08 8.32 3.99
C TYR A 210 15.63 9.77 4.25
N GLY A 211 16.42 10.58 4.94
CA GLY A 211 16.03 11.94 5.34
C GLY A 211 15.65 12.86 4.19
N THR A 212 16.22 12.66 3.00
CA THR A 212 15.87 13.44 1.80
C THR A 212 14.44 13.20 1.31
N LEU A 213 13.83 12.05 1.66
CA LEU A 213 12.44 11.75 1.30
C LEU A 213 11.45 12.69 1.99
N LEU A 214 11.82 13.28 3.13
CA LEU A 214 11.00 14.26 3.85
C LEU A 214 10.75 15.53 3.03
N ASN A 215 11.59 15.81 2.03
CA ASN A 215 11.43 16.96 1.15
C ASN A 215 10.38 16.76 0.04
N LYS A 216 9.77 15.56 -0.08
CA LYS A 216 8.77 15.27 -1.10
C LYS A 216 7.43 15.99 -0.88
N GLY A 217 7.14 16.42 0.35
CA GLY A 217 5.91 17.13 0.69
C GLY A 217 5.83 17.51 2.15
N ALA A 218 4.83 18.29 2.52
CA ALA A 218 4.63 18.74 3.91
C ALA A 218 4.32 17.57 4.87
N VAL A 219 3.63 16.54 4.37
CA VAL A 219 3.37 15.29 5.09
C VAL A 219 3.86 14.16 4.22
N VAL A 220 4.79 13.37 4.75
CA VAL A 220 5.29 12.16 4.09
C VAL A 220 4.87 10.97 4.93
N ALA A 221 4.25 9.99 4.30
CA ALA A 221 3.76 8.79 4.97
C ALA A 221 4.26 7.52 4.29
N CYS A 222 4.34 6.43 5.05
CA CYS A 222 4.66 5.12 4.52
C CYS A 222 3.77 4.05 5.16
N GLU A 223 3.70 2.90 4.49
CA GLU A 223 3.14 1.70 5.08
C GLU A 223 4.05 1.22 6.23
N ALA A 224 3.44 0.68 7.28
CA ALA A 224 4.14 0.09 8.41
C ALA A 224 3.31 -1.02 9.04
N GLU A 225 3.94 -1.82 9.89
CA GLU A 225 3.25 -2.83 10.68
C GLU A 225 3.65 -2.72 12.14
N ILE A 226 2.65 -2.69 13.02
CA ILE A 226 2.83 -2.91 14.46
C ILE A 226 2.76 -4.42 14.69
N PHE A 227 3.75 -4.98 15.36
CA PHE A 227 3.78 -6.40 15.69
C PHE A 227 4.25 -6.63 17.13
N GLU A 228 3.90 -7.79 17.68
CA GLU A 228 4.39 -8.22 18.99
C GLU A 228 5.81 -8.75 18.84
N GLY A 229 6.78 -8.00 19.35
CA GLY A 229 8.17 -8.43 19.46
C GLY A 229 8.39 -9.36 20.65
N ALA A 230 9.63 -9.79 20.84
CA ALA A 230 9.97 -10.72 21.93
C ALA A 230 9.81 -10.10 23.34
N ARG A 231 9.81 -8.77 23.44
CA ARG A 231 9.80 -8.04 24.73
C ARG A 231 8.75 -6.95 24.81
N CYS A 232 8.38 -6.38 23.68
CA CYS A 232 7.52 -5.21 23.57
C CYS A 232 6.91 -5.16 22.17
N ARG A 233 5.95 -4.26 21.96
CA ARG A 233 5.48 -3.95 20.62
C ARG A 233 6.56 -3.25 19.83
N GLU A 234 6.69 -3.62 18.57
CA GLU A 234 7.69 -3.11 17.64
C GLU A 234 7.01 -2.60 16.38
N VAL A 235 7.72 -1.76 15.63
CA VAL A 235 7.24 -1.21 14.36
C VAL A 235 8.29 -1.46 13.28
N ARG A 236 7.83 -1.95 12.14
CA ARG A 236 8.61 -1.95 10.90
C ARG A 236 7.98 -1.02 9.88
N LEU A 237 8.82 -0.23 9.22
CA LEU A 237 8.42 0.65 8.13
C LEU A 237 8.73 -0.01 6.79
N PHE A 238 7.90 0.25 5.78
CA PHE A 238 8.16 -0.14 4.41
C PHE A 238 8.47 1.11 3.59
N LEU A 239 9.76 1.30 3.30
CA LEU A 239 10.31 2.48 2.63
C LEU A 239 10.75 2.15 1.20
N PRO A 240 10.89 3.15 0.32
CA PRO A 240 11.33 2.90 -1.05
C PRO A 240 12.80 2.49 -1.06
N LYS A 241 13.24 1.85 -2.14
CA LYS A 241 14.68 1.71 -2.37
C LYS A 241 15.26 3.11 -2.63
N VAL A 242 16.31 3.45 -1.90
CA VAL A 242 17.12 4.64 -2.15
C VAL A 242 18.56 4.18 -2.23
N ASP A 243 19.27 4.51 -3.30
CA ASP A 243 20.66 4.09 -3.51
C ASP A 243 21.63 4.78 -2.53
#